data_AF-A0A4R8T3B5-F1
#
_entry.id   AF-A0A4R8T3B5-F1
#
_cell.length_a   1.000
_cell.length_b   1.000
_cell.length_c   1.000
_cell.angle_alpha   90.00
_cell.angle_beta   90.00
_cell.angle_gamma   90.00
#
_symmetry.space_group_name_H-M   'P 1'
#
loop_
_entity.id
_entity.type
_entity.pdbx_description
1 polymer ?
#
loop_
_entity_poly.entity_id
_entity_poly.type
_entity_poly.pdbx_seq_one_letter_code
_entity_poly.pdbx_strand_id
1 'polypeptide(L)'
;MAATTEGRLAKTAHVNMMTDTIINNVPAEGLRAIMRSLLASHPEITATFEDETRRYIQDVALPRDRSSCASTDVTTLKKTQKTIRCMLGCGLSSQSIGLMANLAVQGVGLLLEHPGDLDDGFLASIDGDIVQLVTAMEKRLLAAGRGELDGEDEKYMGGLRQQLMGCHERTQEKDLDYPYGRALTAASLLLGAPIPQFDDVSDSLRQEIQVTPAKVEETFQMNGRTLPRMFSGLWQMSSPSWGSAPTSKIIAQFTKYVSSGMMAFDMADHYGDAEIVFGRFNSAYAQKGETFAATKYCVFNPMKVTREAIAANVSERCRRLQTNKIDLLQFHWQFYDDPQYLDALRFLAEDERVGTLGLCNFDTKHMDNVISNGIKVHSNQVQFSLIDSRPVVRMATCGGFLAEKWLGQVEPDLYAETITPSQRKYHAMIRSWGGWTLFQELLQVLKDIAAKHNVSVSTVAIRWVLDFAYVGAVIVGARMGISEHADENLASLGWSLDESDRDSIEEVLKRSKRLEMFEDMGDCGGEYR
;
A
#
# COMPACT_ATOMS: atom_id res chain seq x y z
N MET A 1 -2.72 -8.83 -43.10
CA MET A 1 -2.73 -8.06 -44.37
C MET A 1 -1.93 -6.77 -44.17
N ALA A 2 -1.77 -5.96 -45.23
CA ALA A 2 -0.80 -4.86 -45.30
C ALA A 2 -0.72 -3.95 -44.06
N ALA A 3 0.51 -3.57 -43.69
CA ALA A 3 0.75 -2.53 -42.69
C ALA A 3 0.53 -1.15 -43.33
N THR A 4 -0.37 -0.34 -42.74
CA THR A 4 -0.54 1.06 -43.09
C THR A 4 0.43 1.91 -42.27
N THR A 5 1.61 2.16 -42.83
CA THR A 5 2.65 3.03 -42.24
C THR A 5 2.28 4.50 -42.35
N GLU A 6 1.16 4.91 -41.77
CA GLU A 6 0.82 6.33 -41.61
C GLU A 6 1.71 6.93 -40.51
N GLY A 7 2.74 7.66 -40.93
CA GLY A 7 3.60 8.39 -40.00
C GLY A 7 2.81 9.44 -39.25
N ARG A 8 2.70 9.28 -37.92
CA ARG A 8 2.20 10.35 -37.03
C ARG A 8 3.04 11.60 -37.25
N LEU A 9 2.47 12.60 -37.93
CA LEU A 9 3.04 13.95 -38.01
C LEU A 9 3.24 14.48 -36.59
N ALA A 10 4.49 14.65 -36.19
CA ALA A 10 4.84 15.18 -34.88
C ALA A 10 4.33 16.63 -34.79
N LYS A 11 3.23 16.84 -34.06
CA LYS A 11 2.76 18.16 -33.65
C LYS A 11 3.65 18.68 -32.52
N THR A 12 4.92 18.97 -32.83
CA THR A 12 5.84 19.69 -31.94
C THR A 12 5.37 21.13 -31.79
N ALA A 13 4.44 21.35 -30.86
CA ALA A 13 4.08 22.69 -30.44
C ALA A 13 5.31 23.39 -29.84
N HIS A 14 5.57 24.63 -30.24
CA HIS A 14 6.67 25.42 -29.71
C HIS A 14 6.42 25.72 -28.23
N VAL A 15 7.21 25.11 -27.32
CA VAL A 15 7.19 25.45 -25.89
C VAL A 15 7.50 26.93 -25.73
N ASN A 16 6.58 27.68 -25.12
CA ASN A 16 6.76 29.13 -24.92
C ASN A 16 8.04 29.38 -24.10
N MET A 17 8.89 30.32 -24.52
CA MET A 17 10.13 30.66 -23.81
C MET A 17 9.86 31.11 -22.37
N MET A 18 8.69 31.68 -22.07
CA MET A 18 8.26 31.98 -20.71
C MET A 18 8.00 30.71 -19.88
N THR A 19 7.50 29.64 -20.49
CA THR A 19 7.33 28.33 -19.84
C THR A 19 8.68 27.64 -19.62
N ASP A 20 9.60 27.73 -20.59
CA ASP A 20 10.97 27.23 -20.43
C ASP A 20 11.72 28.00 -19.32
N THR A 21 11.49 29.31 -19.21
CA THR A 21 12.00 30.13 -18.09
C THR A 21 11.50 29.63 -16.73
N ILE A 22 10.25 29.16 -16.63
CA ILE A 22 9.73 28.53 -15.40
C ILE A 22 10.46 27.20 -15.15
N ILE A 23 10.58 26.33 -16.16
CA ILE A 23 11.23 25.01 -16.03
C ILE A 23 12.69 25.14 -15.57
N ASN A 24 13.44 26.11 -16.09
CA ASN A 24 14.85 26.32 -15.75
C ASN A 24 15.08 26.94 -14.36
N ASN A 25 14.08 27.59 -13.75
CA ASN A 25 14.25 28.33 -12.49
C ASN A 25 13.47 27.74 -11.29
N VAL A 26 12.46 26.90 -11.53
CA VAL A 26 11.76 26.20 -10.44
C VAL A 26 12.65 25.06 -9.89
N PRO A 27 12.88 24.97 -8.56
CA PRO A 27 13.66 23.88 -7.97
C PRO A 27 13.10 22.50 -8.30
N ALA A 28 13.95 21.46 -8.28
CA ALA A 28 13.56 20.10 -8.66
C ALA A 28 12.33 19.56 -7.89
N GLU A 29 12.21 19.87 -6.59
CA GLU A 29 11.01 19.52 -5.82
C GLU A 29 9.76 20.26 -6.32
N GLY A 30 9.87 21.54 -6.66
CA GLY A 30 8.82 22.35 -7.28
C GLY A 30 8.39 21.82 -8.66
N LEU A 31 9.30 21.22 -9.42
CA LEU A 31 8.94 20.56 -10.68
C LEU A 31 8.19 19.24 -10.45
N ARG A 32 8.66 18.38 -9.52
CA ARG A 32 7.94 17.15 -9.14
C ARG A 32 6.56 17.46 -8.55
N ALA A 33 6.46 18.54 -7.80
CA ALA A 33 5.24 19.09 -7.24
C ALA A 33 4.21 19.50 -8.29
N ILE A 34 4.62 20.38 -9.22
CA ILE A 34 3.77 20.84 -10.32
C ILE A 34 3.36 19.65 -11.18
N MET A 35 4.28 18.73 -11.51
CA MET A 35 3.96 17.53 -12.29
C MET A 35 2.90 16.64 -11.61
N ARG A 36 3.04 16.37 -10.30
CA ARG A 36 2.00 15.62 -9.54
C ARG A 36 0.65 16.33 -9.57
N SER A 37 0.62 17.66 -9.46
CA SER A 37 -0.62 18.43 -9.53
C SER A 37 -1.25 18.40 -10.92
N LEU A 38 -0.43 18.46 -11.98
CA LEU A 38 -0.91 18.35 -13.36
C LEU A 38 -1.50 16.96 -13.62
N LEU A 39 -0.80 15.89 -13.25
CA LEU A 39 -1.28 14.50 -13.40
C LEU A 39 -2.57 14.23 -12.60
N ALA A 40 -2.72 14.82 -11.41
CA ALA A 40 -3.92 14.66 -10.58
C ALA A 40 -5.13 15.45 -11.10
N SER A 41 -4.92 16.64 -11.69
CA SER A 41 -6.00 17.46 -12.26
C SER A 41 -6.33 17.15 -13.72
N HIS A 42 -5.41 16.48 -14.43
CA HIS A 42 -5.50 16.13 -15.85
C HIS A 42 -5.00 14.69 -16.06
N PRO A 43 -5.76 13.66 -15.64
CA PRO A 43 -5.31 12.26 -15.75
C PRO A 43 -4.94 11.83 -17.17
N GLU A 44 -5.50 12.47 -18.20
CA GLU A 44 -5.25 12.18 -19.61
C GLU A 44 -3.80 12.44 -20.06
N ILE A 45 -3.05 13.29 -19.37
CA ILE A 45 -1.63 13.51 -19.69
C ILE A 45 -0.69 12.41 -19.15
N THR A 46 -1.17 11.52 -18.27
CA THR A 46 -0.35 10.50 -17.59
C THR A 46 0.37 9.58 -18.56
N ALA A 47 -0.33 9.02 -19.54
CA ALA A 47 0.27 8.18 -20.58
C ALA A 47 1.31 8.94 -21.42
N THR A 48 1.17 10.26 -21.59
CA THR A 48 2.16 11.09 -22.30
C THR A 48 3.40 11.31 -21.44
N PHE A 49 3.24 11.55 -20.13
CA PHE A 49 4.34 11.66 -19.18
C PHE A 49 5.13 10.33 -19.08
N GLU A 50 4.45 9.19 -19.08
CA GLU A 50 5.08 7.87 -19.14
C GLU A 50 5.83 7.65 -20.46
N ASP A 51 5.26 8.04 -21.60
CA ASP A 51 5.88 7.98 -22.92
C ASP A 51 7.19 8.78 -23.02
N GLU A 52 7.22 10.04 -22.56
CA GLU A 52 8.45 10.83 -22.54
C GLU A 52 9.46 10.28 -21.50
N THR A 53 8.98 9.76 -20.37
CA THR A 53 9.81 9.07 -19.37
C THR A 53 10.52 7.86 -19.97
N ARG A 54 9.81 7.05 -20.76
CA ARG A 54 10.38 5.89 -21.47
C ARG A 54 11.50 6.30 -22.43
N ARG A 55 11.34 7.42 -23.17
CA ARG A 55 12.37 7.95 -24.08
C ARG A 55 13.58 8.46 -23.30
N TYR A 56 13.39 9.28 -22.28
CA TYR A 56 14.48 9.74 -21.40
C TYR A 56 15.30 8.58 -20.81
N ILE A 57 14.64 7.49 -20.39
CA ILE A 57 15.31 6.29 -19.89
C ILE A 57 16.20 5.64 -20.97
N GLN A 58 15.67 5.51 -22.19
CA GLN A 58 16.37 4.87 -23.33
C GLN A 58 17.53 5.73 -23.85
N ASP A 59 17.31 7.03 -24.00
CA ASP A 59 18.25 7.96 -24.64
C ASP A 59 19.30 8.53 -23.68
N VAL A 60 18.99 8.60 -22.36
CA VAL A 60 19.84 9.31 -21.38
C VAL A 60 20.19 8.46 -20.16
N ALA A 61 19.23 7.81 -19.50
CA ALA A 61 19.51 7.12 -18.23
C ALA A 61 20.31 5.82 -18.42
N LEU A 62 19.81 4.88 -19.24
CA LEU A 62 20.48 3.60 -19.47
C LEU A 62 21.86 3.73 -20.13
N PRO A 63 22.11 4.67 -21.07
CA PRO A 63 23.46 4.92 -21.57
C PRO A 63 24.42 5.43 -20.48
N ARG A 64 23.95 6.27 -19.54
CA ARG A 64 24.76 6.75 -18.41
C ARG A 64 25.08 5.62 -17.44
N ASP A 65 24.09 4.84 -17.02
CA ASP A 65 24.31 3.75 -16.06
C ASP A 65 25.27 2.67 -16.62
N ARG A 66 25.20 2.39 -17.92
CA ARG A 66 26.18 1.55 -18.63
C ARG A 66 27.60 2.14 -18.62
N SER A 67 27.75 3.45 -18.71
CA SER A 67 29.06 4.12 -18.66
C SER A 67 29.69 4.13 -17.26
N SER A 68 28.88 4.08 -16.19
CA SER A 68 29.34 4.00 -14.79
C SER A 68 29.62 2.58 -14.29
N CYS A 69 29.51 1.55 -15.14
CA CYS A 69 29.58 0.12 -14.79
C CYS A 69 30.94 -0.37 -14.23
N ALA A 70 31.89 0.54 -13.95
CA ALA A 70 33.18 0.26 -13.32
C ALA A 70 33.25 0.70 -11.84
N SER A 71 32.23 1.37 -11.29
CA SER A 71 32.19 1.77 -9.87
C SER A 71 31.10 0.99 -9.12
N THR A 72 31.51 0.24 -8.10
CA THR A 72 30.61 -0.50 -7.18
C THR A 72 30.08 0.35 -6.03
N ASP A 73 30.44 1.64 -5.97
CA ASP A 73 30.12 2.52 -4.85
C ASP A 73 28.60 2.70 -4.62
N VAL A 74 28.20 2.87 -3.35
CA VAL A 74 26.79 2.96 -2.96
C VAL A 74 26.05 4.14 -3.61
N THR A 75 26.75 5.22 -4.00
CA THR A 75 26.14 6.38 -4.68
C THR A 75 25.83 6.07 -6.14
N THR A 76 26.66 5.26 -6.80
CA THR A 76 26.40 4.74 -8.14
C THR A 76 25.26 3.70 -8.10
N LEU A 77 25.25 2.78 -7.15
CA LEU A 77 24.12 1.84 -6.98
C LEU A 77 22.78 2.57 -6.72
N LYS A 78 22.79 3.65 -5.91
CA LYS A 78 21.62 4.52 -5.67
C LYS A 78 21.17 5.33 -6.89
N LYS A 79 22.00 5.50 -7.93
CA LYS A 79 21.58 6.06 -9.23
C LYS A 79 20.88 4.98 -10.06
N THR A 80 21.50 3.81 -10.20
CA THR A 80 20.91 2.63 -10.88
C THR A 80 19.54 2.28 -10.31
N GLN A 81 19.38 2.27 -8.98
CA GLN A 81 18.10 2.05 -8.32
C GLN A 81 17.03 3.09 -8.71
N LYS A 82 17.41 4.37 -8.85
CA LYS A 82 16.49 5.43 -9.31
C LYS A 82 16.10 5.23 -10.76
N THR A 83 17.02 4.84 -11.65
CA THR A 83 16.69 4.45 -13.04
C THR A 83 15.71 3.29 -13.07
N ILE A 84 15.92 2.23 -12.28
CA ILE A 84 15.01 1.08 -12.21
C ILE A 84 13.63 1.50 -11.68
N ARG A 85 13.54 2.33 -10.64
CA ARG A 85 12.25 2.87 -10.15
C ARG A 85 11.52 3.68 -11.22
N CYS A 86 12.23 4.46 -12.04
CA CYS A 86 11.63 5.12 -13.20
C CYS A 86 11.15 4.11 -14.26
N MET A 87 11.92 3.04 -14.53
CA MET A 87 11.50 1.97 -15.45
C MET A 87 10.21 1.27 -14.99
N LEU A 88 10.12 0.91 -13.71
CA LEU A 88 8.91 0.32 -13.13
C LEU A 88 7.73 1.30 -13.23
N GLY A 89 7.94 2.56 -12.89
CA GLY A 89 6.92 3.62 -12.93
C GLY A 89 6.42 3.99 -14.33
N CYS A 90 7.08 3.59 -15.41
CA CYS A 90 6.64 3.79 -16.80
C CYS A 90 6.48 2.46 -17.57
N GLY A 91 6.19 1.36 -16.87
CA GLY A 91 5.82 0.07 -17.48
C GLY A 91 6.95 -0.73 -18.15
N LEU A 92 8.22 -0.35 -17.96
CA LEU A 92 9.40 -1.05 -18.48
C LEU A 92 9.90 -2.18 -17.56
N SER A 93 8.97 -2.86 -16.87
CA SER A 93 9.29 -3.85 -15.82
C SER A 93 10.15 -5.01 -16.35
N SER A 94 9.75 -5.65 -17.46
CA SER A 94 10.51 -6.73 -18.11
C SER A 94 11.95 -6.30 -18.44
N GLN A 95 12.12 -5.09 -19.00
CA GLN A 95 13.41 -4.56 -19.39
C GLN A 95 14.31 -4.22 -18.18
N SER A 96 13.72 -3.98 -17.01
CA SER A 96 14.46 -3.66 -15.79
C SER A 96 15.05 -4.88 -15.07
N ILE A 97 14.56 -6.10 -15.35
CA ILE A 97 14.91 -7.33 -14.61
C ILE A 97 16.43 -7.56 -14.56
N GLY A 98 17.13 -7.46 -15.70
CA GLY A 98 18.58 -7.67 -15.75
C GLY A 98 19.38 -6.60 -15.00
N LEU A 99 18.91 -5.35 -15.00
CA LEU A 99 19.55 -4.25 -14.26
C LEU A 99 19.32 -4.41 -12.75
N MET A 100 18.14 -4.87 -12.36
CA MET A 100 17.79 -5.19 -10.97
C MET A 100 18.60 -6.38 -10.43
N ALA A 101 18.75 -7.46 -11.20
CA ALA A 101 19.57 -8.60 -10.81
C ALA A 101 21.03 -8.19 -10.55
N ASN A 102 21.60 -7.35 -11.43
CA ASN A 102 22.95 -6.80 -11.25
C ASN A 102 23.05 -5.89 -10.00
N LEU A 103 22.03 -5.06 -9.72
CA LEU A 103 21.97 -4.22 -8.53
C LEU A 103 21.95 -5.06 -7.24
N ALA A 104 21.16 -6.14 -7.21
CA ALA A 104 21.10 -7.06 -6.07
C ALA A 104 22.47 -7.70 -5.77
N VAL A 105 23.13 -8.25 -6.80
CA VAL A 105 24.46 -8.88 -6.69
C VAL A 105 25.53 -7.91 -6.21
N GLN A 106 25.49 -6.64 -6.67
CA GLN A 106 26.42 -5.59 -6.25
C GLN A 106 26.12 -5.09 -4.82
N GLY A 107 24.85 -5.01 -4.41
CA GLY A 107 24.48 -4.70 -3.03
C GLY A 107 25.00 -5.74 -2.02
N VAL A 108 24.96 -7.03 -2.37
CA VAL A 108 25.61 -8.10 -1.56
C VAL A 108 27.13 -8.07 -1.70
N GLY A 109 27.69 -7.62 -2.83
CA GLY A 109 29.12 -7.29 -2.92
C GLY A 109 29.56 -6.29 -1.84
N LEU A 110 28.87 -5.14 -1.76
CA LEU A 110 29.13 -4.15 -0.71
C LEU A 110 28.92 -4.70 0.71
N LEU A 111 27.91 -5.54 0.95
CA LEU A 111 27.68 -6.16 2.26
C LEU A 111 28.87 -7.02 2.72
N LEU A 112 29.55 -7.70 1.79
CA LEU A 112 30.67 -8.60 2.08
C LEU A 112 32.03 -7.89 2.13
N GLU A 113 32.20 -6.82 1.36
CA GLU A 113 33.49 -6.12 1.18
C GLU A 113 33.57 -4.85 2.02
N HIS A 114 32.48 -4.07 2.08
CA HIS A 114 32.41 -2.73 2.68
C HIS A 114 31.08 -2.49 3.43
N PRO A 115 30.71 -3.32 4.43
CA PRO A 115 29.41 -3.22 5.11
C PRO A 115 29.16 -1.85 5.80
N GLY A 116 30.20 -1.11 6.16
CA GLY A 116 30.09 0.23 6.73
C GLY A 116 29.69 1.34 5.75
N ASP A 117 29.71 1.09 4.44
CA ASP A 117 29.28 2.04 3.40
C ASP A 117 27.77 1.93 3.09
N LEU A 118 27.09 0.94 3.68
CA LEU A 118 25.65 0.73 3.55
C LEU A 118 24.90 1.50 4.64
N ASP A 119 23.79 2.15 4.25
CA ASP A 119 22.87 2.75 5.23
C ASP A 119 21.77 1.77 5.68
N ASP A 120 21.16 2.10 6.81
CA ASP A 120 20.13 1.31 7.50
C ASP A 120 18.84 1.27 6.64
N GLY A 121 18.82 0.36 5.67
CA GLY A 121 17.68 0.14 4.78
C GLY A 121 18.01 0.04 3.28
N PHE A 122 19.22 0.35 2.81
CA PHE A 122 19.52 0.31 1.37
C PHE A 122 19.19 -1.05 0.73
N LEU A 123 19.71 -2.14 1.30
CA LEU A 123 19.47 -3.50 0.80
C LEU A 123 18.00 -3.92 0.91
N ALA A 124 17.33 -3.56 2.01
CA ALA A 124 15.89 -3.81 2.20
C ALA A 124 15.03 -3.02 1.19
N SER A 125 15.52 -1.88 0.70
CA SER A 125 14.86 -1.12 -0.36
C SER A 125 15.05 -1.75 -1.75
N ILE A 126 16.19 -2.42 -2.00
CA ILE A 126 16.39 -3.25 -3.21
C ILE A 126 15.45 -4.48 -3.16
N ASP A 127 15.39 -5.18 -2.03
CA ASP A 127 14.43 -6.27 -1.77
C ASP A 127 12.98 -5.84 -2.06
N GLY A 128 12.60 -4.66 -1.55
CA GLY A 128 11.29 -4.07 -1.82
C GLY A 128 11.05 -3.64 -3.27
N ASP A 129 12.07 -3.13 -3.98
CA ASP A 129 11.95 -2.79 -5.41
C ASP A 129 11.79 -4.06 -6.27
N ILE A 130 12.45 -5.17 -5.89
CA ILE A 130 12.28 -6.47 -6.58
C ILE A 130 10.87 -7.02 -6.32
N VAL A 131 10.35 -6.89 -5.10
CA VAL A 131 8.94 -7.19 -4.80
C VAL A 131 8.00 -6.38 -5.70
N GLN A 132 8.21 -5.06 -5.85
CA GLN A 132 7.41 -4.25 -6.77
C GLN A 132 7.51 -4.71 -8.23
N LEU A 133 8.71 -5.09 -8.68
CA LEU A 133 8.92 -5.67 -10.02
C LEU A 133 8.12 -6.95 -10.22
N VAL A 134 8.13 -7.87 -9.24
CA VAL A 134 7.36 -9.12 -9.29
C VAL A 134 5.86 -8.82 -9.32
N THR A 135 5.36 -7.96 -8.43
CA THR A 135 3.93 -7.58 -8.40
C THR A 135 3.48 -6.91 -9.70
N ALA A 136 4.33 -6.12 -10.35
CA ALA A 136 4.03 -5.55 -11.67
C ALA A 136 3.91 -6.63 -12.77
N MET A 137 4.74 -7.68 -12.71
CA MET A 137 4.66 -8.83 -13.63
C MET A 137 3.42 -9.69 -13.36
N GLU A 138 3.09 -9.95 -12.09
CA GLU A 138 1.86 -10.64 -11.66
C GLU A 138 0.60 -9.90 -12.15
N LYS A 139 0.50 -8.58 -11.92
CA LYS A 139 -0.62 -7.76 -12.41
C LYS A 139 -0.70 -7.71 -13.94
N ARG A 140 0.44 -7.73 -14.66
CA ARG A 140 0.46 -7.82 -16.14
C ARG A 140 -0.07 -9.16 -16.65
N LEU A 141 0.27 -10.28 -16.01
CA LEU A 141 -0.27 -11.60 -16.36
C LEU A 141 -1.79 -11.66 -16.16
N LEU A 142 -2.26 -11.22 -14.99
CA LEU A 142 -3.69 -11.18 -14.66
C LEU A 142 -4.48 -10.30 -15.65
N ALA A 143 -3.96 -9.11 -15.99
CA ALA A 143 -4.59 -8.23 -16.99
C ALA A 143 -4.60 -8.83 -18.41
N ALA A 144 -3.62 -9.67 -18.75
CA ALA A 144 -3.58 -10.43 -20.00
C ALA A 144 -4.43 -11.71 -19.99
N GLY A 145 -5.08 -12.06 -18.88
CA GLY A 145 -5.83 -13.32 -18.72
C GLY A 145 -4.94 -14.56 -18.72
N ARG A 146 -3.66 -14.43 -18.33
CA ARG A 146 -2.64 -15.48 -18.37
C ARG A 146 -2.29 -15.97 -16.96
N GLY A 147 -2.10 -17.28 -16.81
CA GLY A 147 -1.59 -17.89 -15.57
C GLY A 147 -0.05 -17.97 -15.50
N GLU A 148 0.64 -17.86 -16.64
CA GLU A 148 2.06 -18.16 -16.77
C GLU A 148 2.80 -17.09 -17.61
N LEU A 149 4.07 -16.85 -17.28
CA LEU A 149 5.00 -15.99 -18.03
C LEU A 149 5.23 -16.52 -19.46
N ASP A 150 5.81 -15.69 -20.34
CA ASP A 150 6.27 -16.14 -21.66
C ASP A 150 7.77 -16.39 -21.63
N GLY A 151 8.30 -17.14 -22.60
CA GLY A 151 9.70 -17.59 -22.60
C GLY A 151 10.76 -16.49 -22.63
N GLU A 152 10.39 -15.20 -22.77
CA GLU A 152 11.27 -14.07 -22.46
C GLU A 152 11.12 -13.64 -20.99
N ASP A 153 9.93 -13.23 -20.53
CA ASP A 153 9.74 -12.83 -19.12
C ASP A 153 10.14 -13.94 -18.13
N GLU A 154 9.79 -15.19 -18.42
CA GLU A 154 10.14 -16.39 -17.62
C GLU A 154 11.65 -16.56 -17.52
N LYS A 155 12.37 -16.42 -18.64
CA LYS A 155 13.83 -16.52 -18.70
C LYS A 155 14.50 -15.39 -17.92
N TYR A 156 14.01 -14.15 -18.03
CA TYR A 156 14.54 -13.03 -17.26
C TYR A 156 14.26 -13.22 -15.76
N MET A 157 13.04 -13.60 -15.37
CA MET A 157 12.67 -13.88 -13.98
C MET A 157 13.45 -15.06 -13.39
N GLY A 158 13.65 -16.14 -14.15
CA GLY A 158 14.47 -17.28 -13.77
C GLY A 158 15.93 -16.90 -13.54
N GLY A 159 16.48 -16.05 -14.41
CA GLY A 159 17.81 -15.45 -14.23
C GLY A 159 17.92 -14.60 -12.96
N LEU A 160 16.93 -13.73 -12.68
CA LEU A 160 16.86 -12.96 -11.44
C LEU A 160 16.78 -13.89 -10.21
N ARG A 161 15.93 -14.92 -10.23
CA ARG A 161 15.84 -15.92 -9.16
C ARG A 161 17.18 -16.63 -8.92
N GLN A 162 17.91 -16.97 -9.99
CA GLN A 162 19.24 -17.59 -9.88
C GLN A 162 20.26 -16.65 -9.25
N GLN A 163 20.29 -15.36 -9.63
CA GLN A 163 21.19 -14.38 -9.02
C GLN A 163 20.87 -14.14 -7.54
N LEU A 164 19.58 -14.17 -7.16
CA LEU A 164 19.15 -14.09 -5.77
C LEU A 164 19.57 -15.34 -4.96
N MET A 165 19.45 -16.54 -5.52
CA MET A 165 20.00 -17.75 -4.87
C MET A 165 21.52 -17.66 -4.66
N GLY A 166 22.28 -17.22 -5.66
CA GLY A 166 23.72 -16.99 -5.52
C GLY A 166 24.08 -15.87 -4.53
N CYS A 167 23.18 -14.92 -4.29
CA CYS A 167 23.32 -13.94 -3.20
C CYS A 167 23.12 -14.59 -1.82
N HIS A 168 22.12 -15.47 -1.68
CA HIS A 168 21.85 -16.22 -0.45
C HIS A 168 23.00 -17.15 -0.08
N GLU A 169 23.52 -17.90 -1.04
CA GLU A 169 24.69 -18.77 -0.87
C GLU A 169 25.90 -17.96 -0.36
N ARG A 170 26.18 -16.80 -0.96
CA ARG A 170 27.29 -15.90 -0.56
C ARG A 170 27.13 -15.26 0.82
N THR A 171 25.91 -15.00 1.30
CA THR A 171 25.69 -14.52 2.67
C THR A 171 25.75 -15.67 3.69
N GLN A 172 25.25 -16.85 3.32
CA GLN A 172 25.29 -18.05 4.17
C GLN A 172 26.74 -18.57 4.37
N GLU A 173 27.60 -18.50 3.35
CA GLU A 173 29.05 -18.75 3.47
C GLU A 173 29.78 -17.81 4.45
N LYS A 174 29.12 -16.75 4.93
CA LYS A 174 29.69 -15.68 5.74
C LYS A 174 29.00 -15.48 7.08
N ASP A 175 28.00 -16.32 7.41
CA ASP A 175 27.19 -16.22 8.63
C ASP A 175 26.49 -14.85 8.76
N LEU A 176 25.90 -14.38 7.65
CA LEU A 176 25.20 -13.09 7.54
C LEU A 176 23.72 -13.26 7.15
N ASP A 177 22.86 -12.45 7.77
CA ASP A 177 21.44 -12.28 7.40
C ASP A 177 21.28 -12.05 5.89
N TYR A 178 20.43 -12.83 5.23
CA TYR A 178 20.18 -12.69 3.80
C TYR A 178 19.23 -11.50 3.50
N PRO A 179 19.67 -10.46 2.77
CA PRO A 179 18.90 -9.22 2.66
C PRO A 179 17.69 -9.29 1.71
N TYR A 180 17.58 -10.32 0.85
CA TYR A 180 16.59 -10.36 -0.24
C TYR A 180 15.60 -11.54 -0.12
N GLY A 181 15.26 -11.94 1.12
CA GLY A 181 14.37 -13.08 1.40
C GLY A 181 12.96 -12.91 0.82
N ARG A 182 12.43 -11.68 0.82
CA ARG A 182 11.07 -11.38 0.33
C ARG A 182 11.04 -11.40 -1.20
N ALA A 183 12.01 -10.77 -1.83
CA ALA A 183 12.26 -10.82 -3.28
C ALA A 183 12.39 -12.26 -3.82
N LEU A 184 13.22 -13.10 -3.18
CA LEU A 184 13.42 -14.49 -3.62
C LEU A 184 12.18 -15.37 -3.37
N THR A 185 11.41 -15.09 -2.32
CA THR A 185 10.10 -15.73 -2.10
C THR A 185 9.11 -15.35 -3.21
N ALA A 186 8.94 -14.06 -3.49
CA ALA A 186 8.03 -13.56 -4.51
C ALA A 186 8.41 -14.04 -5.93
N ALA A 187 9.69 -13.99 -6.30
CA ALA A 187 10.17 -14.49 -7.57
C ALA A 187 9.99 -16.02 -7.72
N SER A 188 10.19 -16.79 -6.64
CA SER A 188 9.93 -18.24 -6.66
C SER A 188 8.43 -18.55 -6.81
N LEU A 189 7.57 -17.79 -6.13
CA LEU A 189 6.11 -17.88 -6.29
C LEU A 189 5.70 -17.59 -7.74
N LEU A 190 6.09 -16.46 -8.35
CA LEU A 190 5.73 -16.13 -9.73
C LEU A 190 6.19 -17.20 -10.75
N LEU A 191 7.33 -17.86 -10.50
CA LEU A 191 7.87 -18.93 -11.35
C LEU A 191 7.30 -20.34 -11.05
N GLY A 192 6.41 -20.48 -10.05
CA GLY A 192 5.97 -21.81 -9.58
C GLY A 192 7.09 -22.69 -9.00
N ALA A 193 8.24 -22.09 -8.70
CA ALA A 193 9.47 -22.77 -8.30
C ALA A 193 9.52 -23.02 -6.79
N PRO A 194 10.29 -24.01 -6.31
CA PRO A 194 10.50 -24.23 -4.88
C PRO A 194 11.00 -22.95 -4.19
N ILE A 195 10.29 -22.52 -3.15
CA ILE A 195 10.70 -21.43 -2.28
C ILE A 195 11.83 -21.96 -1.38
N PRO A 196 13.01 -21.32 -1.35
CA PRO A 196 14.05 -21.69 -0.39
C PRO A 196 13.55 -21.55 1.05
N GLN A 197 13.93 -22.50 1.91
CA GLN A 197 13.85 -22.25 3.34
C GLN A 197 15.02 -21.34 3.73
N PHE A 198 14.70 -20.26 4.42
CA PHE A 198 15.68 -19.36 5.01
C PHE A 198 15.59 -19.46 6.54
N ASP A 199 16.73 -19.48 7.21
CA ASP A 199 16.83 -19.48 8.66
C ASP A 199 16.55 -18.10 9.29
N ASP A 200 16.05 -17.11 8.53
CA ASP A 200 15.68 -15.73 8.96
C ASP A 200 14.86 -15.67 10.27
N VAL A 201 14.14 -16.75 10.61
CA VAL A 201 13.48 -16.92 11.89
C VAL A 201 14.42 -17.73 12.78
N SER A 202 15.41 -17.04 13.35
CA SER A 202 16.35 -17.58 14.34
C SER A 202 15.62 -18.25 15.51
N ASP A 203 16.28 -19.14 16.25
CA ASP A 203 15.62 -19.79 17.39
C ASP A 203 15.21 -18.79 18.51
N SER A 204 15.80 -17.58 18.55
CA SER A 204 15.30 -16.47 19.37
C SER A 204 13.98 -15.89 18.83
N LEU A 205 13.89 -15.58 17.54
CA LEU A 205 12.62 -15.17 16.90
C LEU A 205 11.55 -16.27 17.04
N ARG A 206 11.91 -17.56 16.95
CA ARG A 206 10.99 -18.68 17.20
C ARG A 206 10.52 -18.77 18.65
N GLN A 207 11.24 -18.19 19.61
CA GLN A 207 10.79 -18.06 21.01
C GLN A 207 9.92 -16.81 21.20
N GLU A 208 10.28 -15.67 20.60
CA GLU A 208 9.45 -14.45 20.60
C GLU A 208 8.06 -14.71 19.99
N ILE A 209 8.00 -15.48 18.91
CA ILE A 209 6.77 -15.89 18.19
C ILE A 209 5.83 -16.79 19.02
N GLN A 210 6.22 -17.20 20.24
CA GLN A 210 5.39 -18.01 21.16
C GLN A 210 4.50 -17.17 22.11
N VAL A 211 4.58 -15.83 22.06
CA VAL A 211 3.83 -14.97 22.98
C VAL A 211 2.31 -15.09 22.79
N THR A 212 1.62 -15.38 23.90
CA THR A 212 0.15 -15.34 24.02
C THR A 212 -0.36 -13.91 23.77
N PRO A 213 -1.41 -13.70 22.97
CA PRO A 213 -1.94 -12.37 22.72
C PRO A 213 -2.46 -11.69 23.99
N ALA A 214 -2.34 -10.36 24.08
CA ALA A 214 -3.05 -9.59 25.09
C ALA A 214 -4.57 -9.65 24.86
N LYS A 215 -5.34 -9.58 25.95
CA LYS A 215 -6.80 -9.53 25.87
C LYS A 215 -7.23 -8.19 25.26
N VAL A 216 -7.90 -8.26 24.10
CA VAL A 216 -8.54 -7.11 23.46
C VAL A 216 -9.65 -6.54 24.36
N GLU A 217 -9.67 -5.23 24.56
CA GLU A 217 -10.67 -4.54 25.39
C GLU A 217 -12.00 -4.31 24.66
N GLU A 218 -11.93 -3.75 23.45
CA GLU A 218 -13.10 -3.46 22.61
C GLU A 218 -13.16 -4.38 21.39
N THR A 219 -14.29 -5.07 21.23
CA THR A 219 -14.54 -6.03 20.14
C THR A 219 -15.89 -5.82 19.47
N PHE A 220 -16.02 -6.27 18.22
CA PHE A 220 -17.29 -6.36 17.50
C PHE A 220 -17.53 -7.78 16.95
N GLN A 221 -18.74 -8.06 16.47
CA GLN A 221 -19.11 -9.35 15.87
C GLN A 221 -19.16 -9.25 14.35
N MET A 222 -18.47 -10.15 13.65
CA MET A 222 -18.56 -10.29 12.20
C MET A 222 -18.59 -11.77 11.79
N ASN A 223 -19.67 -12.17 11.10
CA ASN A 223 -19.84 -13.52 10.56
C ASN A 223 -19.63 -14.67 11.58
N GLY A 224 -20.01 -14.44 12.85
CA GLY A 224 -19.83 -15.40 13.95
C GLY A 224 -18.47 -15.38 14.63
N ARG A 225 -17.57 -14.45 14.30
CA ARG A 225 -16.32 -14.20 15.03
C ARG A 225 -16.38 -12.91 15.83
N THR A 226 -15.85 -12.96 17.05
CA THR A 226 -15.45 -11.78 17.84
C THR A 226 -14.12 -11.24 17.29
N LEU A 227 -14.06 -9.96 16.92
CA LEU A 227 -12.88 -9.32 16.33
C LEU A 227 -12.54 -8.00 17.05
N PRO A 228 -11.24 -7.60 17.12
CA PRO A 228 -10.85 -6.32 17.69
C PRO A 228 -11.44 -5.15 16.88
N ARG A 229 -11.79 -4.05 17.54
CA ARG A 229 -12.21 -2.81 16.85
C ARG A 229 -11.04 -2.04 16.22
N MET A 230 -9.86 -2.64 16.12
CA MET A 230 -8.65 -2.04 15.56
C MET A 230 -7.90 -3.04 14.69
N PHE A 231 -7.61 -2.63 13.46
CA PHE A 231 -6.96 -3.44 12.42
C PHE A 231 -5.67 -2.76 11.96
N SER A 232 -4.61 -3.53 11.72
CA SER A 232 -3.31 -3.03 11.26
C SER A 232 -3.26 -3.05 9.73
N GLY A 233 -3.41 -1.88 9.09
CA GLY A 233 -3.36 -1.75 7.63
C GLY A 233 -1.92 -1.78 7.12
N LEU A 234 -1.58 -2.75 6.27
CA LEU A 234 -0.23 -2.97 5.76
C LEU A 234 0.05 -2.23 4.43
N TRP A 235 -0.75 -1.22 4.08
CA TRP A 235 -0.70 -0.54 2.79
C TRP A 235 0.65 0.18 2.53
N GLN A 236 1.40 0.54 3.57
CA GLN A 236 2.75 1.09 3.42
C GLN A 236 3.78 0.06 2.88
N MET A 237 3.49 -1.25 2.91
CA MET A 237 4.34 -2.26 2.26
C MET A 237 4.23 -2.24 0.72
N SER A 238 3.30 -1.47 0.15
CA SER A 238 3.13 -1.30 -1.31
C SER A 238 4.35 -0.73 -2.05
N SER A 239 5.26 -0.01 -1.37
CA SER A 239 6.45 0.58 -2.01
C SER A 239 7.54 0.97 -1.00
N PRO A 240 8.82 0.81 -1.37
CA PRO A 240 9.95 1.46 -0.67
C PRO A 240 9.83 2.97 -0.47
N SER A 241 8.94 3.64 -1.21
CA SER A 241 8.56 5.05 -1.01
C SER A 241 8.02 5.36 0.39
N TRP A 242 7.58 4.35 1.16
CA TRP A 242 7.12 4.48 2.54
C TRP A 242 8.19 4.07 3.58
N GLY A 243 9.39 3.71 3.15
CA GLY A 243 10.43 3.05 3.94
C GLY A 243 10.60 1.58 3.54
N SER A 244 11.69 0.94 3.97
CA SER A 244 11.92 -0.49 3.76
C SER A 244 12.80 -1.05 4.87
N ALA A 245 12.37 -2.17 5.46
CA ALA A 245 13.02 -2.80 6.60
C ALA A 245 13.40 -4.25 6.28
N PRO A 246 14.47 -4.81 6.88
CA PRO A 246 14.77 -6.23 6.81
C PRO A 246 13.61 -7.09 7.31
N THR A 247 13.47 -8.29 6.75
CA THR A 247 12.41 -9.26 7.10
C THR A 247 12.36 -9.52 8.61
N SER A 248 13.51 -9.64 9.27
CA SER A 248 13.62 -9.85 10.73
C SER A 248 12.96 -8.72 11.53
N LYS A 249 13.21 -7.44 11.20
CA LYS A 249 12.55 -6.27 11.83
C LYS A 249 11.02 -6.27 11.59
N ILE A 250 10.56 -6.74 10.43
CA ILE A 250 9.13 -6.85 10.11
C ILE A 250 8.45 -7.96 10.93
N ILE A 251 9.04 -9.16 10.99
CA ILE A 251 8.52 -10.31 11.76
C ILE A 251 8.54 -10.02 13.27
N ALA A 252 9.57 -9.37 13.79
CA ALA A 252 9.62 -8.92 15.19
C ALA A 252 8.48 -7.93 15.51
N GLN A 253 8.17 -6.99 14.59
CA GLN A 253 7.06 -6.06 14.81
C GLN A 253 5.68 -6.73 14.70
N PHE A 254 5.48 -7.71 13.80
CA PHE A 254 4.26 -8.54 13.82
C PHE A 254 4.08 -9.26 15.17
N THR A 255 5.18 -9.78 15.72
CA THR A 255 5.19 -10.43 17.03
C THR A 255 4.82 -9.45 18.15
N LYS A 256 5.39 -8.23 18.15
CA LYS A 256 4.97 -7.17 19.08
C LYS A 256 3.48 -6.86 18.94
N TYR A 257 2.98 -6.67 17.71
CA TYR A 257 1.58 -6.33 17.45
C TYR A 257 0.61 -7.38 18.02
N VAL A 258 0.85 -8.67 17.80
CA VAL A 258 0.00 -9.71 18.36
C VAL A 258 0.12 -9.75 19.89
N SER A 259 1.32 -9.55 20.45
CA SER A 259 1.53 -9.47 21.90
C SER A 259 0.79 -8.31 22.58
N SER A 260 0.58 -7.18 21.90
CA SER A 260 -0.21 -6.04 22.41
C SER A 260 -1.71 -6.12 22.09
N GLY A 261 -2.17 -7.17 21.39
CA GLY A 261 -3.58 -7.37 21.05
C GLY A 261 -4.00 -6.81 19.68
N MET A 262 -3.07 -6.27 18.88
CA MET A 262 -3.31 -5.92 17.48
C MET A 262 -3.31 -7.18 16.59
N MET A 263 -4.32 -8.03 16.76
CA MET A 263 -4.39 -9.37 16.14
C MET A 263 -4.96 -9.37 14.71
N ALA A 264 -5.60 -8.28 14.27
CA ALA A 264 -6.21 -8.18 12.95
C ALA A 264 -5.36 -7.33 12.00
N PHE A 265 -5.21 -7.78 10.75
CA PHE A 265 -4.34 -7.17 9.75
C PHE A 265 -5.10 -6.99 8.43
N ASP A 266 -5.02 -5.81 7.83
CA ASP A 266 -5.65 -5.46 6.55
C ASP A 266 -4.61 -5.32 5.43
N MET A 267 -4.85 -6.01 4.32
CA MET A 267 -3.95 -6.16 3.18
C MET A 267 -4.67 -5.94 1.83
N ALA A 268 -3.93 -6.05 0.73
CA ALA A 268 -4.48 -6.09 -0.62
C ALA A 268 -3.51 -6.78 -1.59
N ASP A 269 -4.06 -7.28 -2.70
CA ASP A 269 -3.36 -7.89 -3.83
C ASP A 269 -2.33 -6.98 -4.57
N HIS A 270 -2.17 -5.74 -4.11
CA HIS A 270 -1.25 -4.74 -4.65
C HIS A 270 -0.41 -4.05 -3.56
N TYR A 271 -0.49 -4.50 -2.30
CA TYR A 271 0.41 -4.04 -1.22
C TYR A 271 1.75 -4.80 -1.24
N GLY A 272 2.31 -4.98 -2.44
CA GLY A 272 3.54 -5.73 -2.69
C GLY A 272 3.49 -7.15 -2.13
N ASP A 273 4.34 -7.40 -1.14
CA ASP A 273 4.53 -8.66 -0.45
C ASP A 273 3.82 -8.74 0.93
N ALA A 274 2.97 -7.79 1.30
CA ALA A 274 2.28 -7.78 2.60
C ALA A 274 1.63 -9.14 2.93
N GLU A 275 0.94 -9.75 1.96
CA GLU A 275 0.31 -11.07 2.09
C GLU A 275 1.33 -12.21 2.25
N ILE A 276 2.49 -12.11 1.61
CA ILE A 276 3.57 -13.12 1.65
C ILE A 276 4.27 -13.08 3.01
N VAL A 277 4.59 -11.88 3.51
CA VAL A 277 5.29 -11.72 4.79
C VAL A 277 4.35 -12.00 5.97
N PHE A 278 3.10 -11.52 5.92
CA PHE A 278 2.09 -11.91 6.92
C PHE A 278 1.78 -13.42 6.85
N GLY A 279 1.68 -13.99 5.65
CA GLY A 279 1.49 -15.43 5.46
C GLY A 279 2.61 -16.24 6.11
N ARG A 280 3.88 -15.85 5.89
CA ARG A 280 5.04 -16.48 6.55
C ARG A 280 5.03 -16.29 8.07
N PHE A 281 4.67 -15.11 8.57
CA PHE A 281 4.50 -14.87 10.02
C PHE A 281 3.42 -15.77 10.63
N ASN A 282 2.20 -15.76 10.08
CA ASN A 282 1.09 -16.55 10.60
C ASN A 282 1.32 -18.08 10.45
N SER A 283 2.01 -18.49 9.38
CA SER A 283 2.48 -19.87 9.19
C SER A 283 3.50 -20.30 10.25
N ALA A 284 4.35 -19.39 10.75
CA ALA A 284 5.24 -19.61 11.89
C ALA A 284 4.57 -19.45 13.27
N TYR A 285 3.54 -18.60 13.41
CA TYR A 285 2.96 -18.20 14.69
C TYR A 285 2.36 -19.37 15.49
N ALA A 286 2.64 -19.45 16.79
CA ALA A 286 2.30 -20.62 17.60
C ALA A 286 0.79 -20.79 17.82
N GLN A 287 0.08 -19.70 18.12
CA GLN A 287 -1.35 -19.75 18.44
C GLN A 287 -2.20 -19.66 17.16
N LYS A 288 -2.39 -20.81 16.49
CA LYS A 288 -3.14 -20.90 15.23
C LYS A 288 -4.61 -20.50 15.41
N GLY A 289 -5.02 -19.44 14.71
CA GLY A 289 -6.41 -18.96 14.67
C GLY A 289 -6.67 -17.66 15.45
N GLU A 290 -5.72 -17.19 16.26
CA GLU A 290 -5.86 -15.94 17.02
C GLU A 290 -5.73 -14.68 16.15
N THR A 291 -4.95 -14.74 15.07
CA THR A 291 -4.81 -13.65 14.10
C THR A 291 -5.95 -13.63 13.09
N PHE A 292 -6.32 -12.44 12.60
CA PHE A 292 -7.35 -12.27 11.57
C PHE A 292 -6.81 -11.62 10.28
N ALA A 293 -6.89 -12.33 9.15
CA ALA A 293 -6.41 -11.87 7.85
C ALA A 293 -7.52 -11.24 7.01
N ALA A 294 -7.62 -9.91 7.02
CA ALA A 294 -8.42 -9.14 6.08
C ALA A 294 -7.58 -8.76 4.86
N THR A 295 -8.10 -8.95 3.65
CA THR A 295 -7.35 -8.61 2.44
C THR A 295 -8.27 -8.31 1.24
N LYS A 296 -7.80 -7.51 0.27
CA LYS A 296 -8.58 -7.05 -0.90
C LYS A 296 -8.16 -7.68 -2.23
N TYR A 297 -9.14 -8.13 -3.02
CA TYR A 297 -9.01 -8.30 -4.47
C TYR A 297 -9.40 -6.97 -5.14
N CYS A 298 -8.50 -6.38 -5.92
CA CYS A 298 -8.67 -5.06 -6.51
C CYS A 298 -8.56 -5.10 -8.04
N VAL A 299 -9.70 -4.93 -8.71
CA VAL A 299 -9.79 -4.80 -10.17
C VAL A 299 -9.68 -3.32 -10.54
N PHE A 300 -8.52 -2.94 -11.07
CA PHE A 300 -8.20 -1.58 -11.55
C PHE A 300 -8.15 -1.47 -13.09
N ASN A 301 -8.12 -2.60 -13.81
CA ASN A 301 -8.07 -2.66 -15.28
C ASN A 301 -9.29 -3.43 -15.81
N PRO A 302 -9.86 -3.06 -16.97
CA PRO A 302 -11.02 -3.76 -17.52
C PRO A 302 -10.69 -5.24 -17.75
N MET A 303 -11.58 -6.13 -17.31
CA MET A 303 -11.38 -7.58 -17.42
C MET A 303 -12.69 -8.29 -17.75
N LYS A 304 -12.59 -9.51 -18.28
CA LYS A 304 -13.72 -10.43 -18.36
C LYS A 304 -13.85 -11.18 -17.04
N VAL A 305 -14.99 -11.09 -16.38
CA VAL A 305 -15.30 -11.88 -15.19
C VAL A 305 -15.76 -13.27 -15.62
N THR A 306 -15.07 -14.30 -15.11
CA THR A 306 -15.48 -15.70 -15.21
C THR A 306 -15.17 -16.41 -13.89
N ARG A 307 -15.83 -17.54 -13.61
CA ARG A 307 -15.59 -18.32 -12.38
C ARG A 307 -14.11 -18.70 -12.24
N GLU A 308 -13.46 -19.04 -13.34
CA GLU A 308 -12.06 -19.47 -13.40
C GLU A 308 -11.12 -18.32 -13.05
N ALA A 309 -11.37 -17.11 -13.58
CA ALA A 309 -10.58 -15.91 -13.26
C ALA A 309 -10.72 -15.52 -11.78
N ILE A 310 -11.93 -15.59 -11.23
CA ILE A 310 -12.20 -15.33 -9.81
C ILE A 310 -11.54 -16.40 -8.92
N ALA A 311 -11.72 -17.69 -9.24
CA ALA A 311 -11.14 -18.79 -8.49
C ALA A 311 -9.60 -18.80 -8.54
N ALA A 312 -8.99 -18.38 -9.66
CA ALA A 312 -7.55 -18.20 -9.79
C ALA A 312 -7.04 -17.05 -8.90
N ASN A 313 -7.76 -15.94 -8.82
CA ASN A 313 -7.42 -14.85 -7.90
C ASN A 313 -7.51 -15.31 -6.43
N VAL A 314 -8.56 -16.04 -6.04
CA VAL A 314 -8.66 -16.62 -4.68
C VAL A 314 -7.51 -17.63 -4.42
N SER A 315 -7.14 -18.48 -5.40
CA SER A 315 -6.00 -19.39 -5.30
C SER A 315 -4.69 -18.65 -5.01
N GLU A 316 -4.42 -17.56 -5.71
CA GLU A 316 -3.20 -16.77 -5.53
C GLU A 316 -3.11 -16.19 -4.11
N ARG A 317 -4.25 -15.77 -3.57
CA ARG A 317 -4.32 -15.05 -2.29
C ARG A 317 -4.22 -16.04 -1.12
N CYS A 318 -4.84 -17.21 -1.24
CA CYS A 318 -4.56 -18.38 -0.41
C CYS A 318 -3.07 -18.76 -0.42
N ARG A 319 -2.43 -18.77 -1.61
CA ARG A 319 -1.01 -19.12 -1.79
C ARG A 319 -0.07 -18.13 -1.09
N ARG A 320 -0.26 -16.82 -1.28
CA ARG A 320 0.54 -15.77 -0.64
C ARG A 320 0.40 -15.82 0.89
N LEU A 321 -0.83 -15.87 1.39
CA LEU A 321 -1.16 -15.93 2.82
C LEU A 321 -0.85 -17.28 3.48
N GLN A 322 -0.37 -18.29 2.72
CA GLN A 322 -0.11 -19.65 3.19
C GLN A 322 -1.32 -20.31 3.90
N THR A 323 -2.54 -20.05 3.41
CA THR A 323 -3.79 -20.55 4.01
C THR A 323 -4.71 -21.20 2.99
N ASN A 324 -5.44 -22.23 3.43
CA ASN A 324 -6.52 -22.84 2.64
C ASN A 324 -7.83 -22.02 2.69
N LYS A 325 -7.93 -21.01 3.57
CA LYS A 325 -9.12 -20.17 3.73
C LYS A 325 -8.77 -18.75 4.18
N ILE A 326 -9.29 -17.75 3.49
CA ILE A 326 -9.10 -16.31 3.77
C ILE A 326 -10.18 -15.88 4.78
N ASP A 327 -9.80 -15.20 5.88
CA ASP A 327 -10.78 -14.85 6.93
C ASP A 327 -11.79 -13.80 6.48
N LEU A 328 -11.30 -12.73 5.83
CA LEU A 328 -12.11 -11.72 5.14
C LEU A 328 -11.49 -11.37 3.79
N LEU A 329 -12.22 -11.65 2.71
CA LEU A 329 -11.93 -11.17 1.37
C LEU A 329 -12.82 -9.95 1.06
N GLN A 330 -12.19 -8.81 0.85
CA GLN A 330 -12.82 -7.56 0.43
C GLN A 330 -12.70 -7.42 -1.08
N PHE A 331 -13.72 -6.91 -1.75
CA PHE A 331 -13.72 -6.70 -3.20
C PHE A 331 -13.73 -5.21 -3.55
N HIS A 332 -12.81 -4.80 -4.43
CA HIS A 332 -12.76 -3.46 -5.01
C HIS A 332 -12.90 -3.55 -6.53
N TRP A 333 -13.81 -2.75 -7.09
CA TRP A 333 -14.10 -2.70 -8.51
C TRP A 333 -14.05 -1.26 -9.01
N GLN A 334 -13.35 -1.03 -10.12
CA GLN A 334 -13.14 0.31 -10.69
C GLN A 334 -14.31 0.81 -11.54
N PHE A 335 -15.04 -0.10 -12.22
CA PHE A 335 -15.89 0.25 -13.37
C PHE A 335 -17.39 0.14 -13.02
N TYR A 336 -17.95 1.15 -12.36
CA TYR A 336 -19.33 1.06 -11.84
C TYR A 336 -20.44 1.02 -12.90
N ASP A 337 -20.13 1.43 -14.13
CA ASP A 337 -21.01 1.25 -15.29
C ASP A 337 -20.96 -0.18 -15.89
N ASP A 338 -19.99 -1.01 -15.48
CA ASP A 338 -19.90 -2.42 -15.86
C ASP A 338 -20.51 -3.32 -14.76
N PRO A 339 -21.67 -3.95 -14.98
CA PRO A 339 -22.36 -4.76 -13.97
C PRO A 339 -21.66 -6.09 -13.64
N GLN A 340 -20.55 -6.45 -14.29
CA GLN A 340 -19.77 -7.67 -13.98
C GLN A 340 -19.31 -7.77 -12.51
N TYR A 341 -19.32 -6.67 -11.73
CA TYR A 341 -19.08 -6.72 -10.28
C TYR A 341 -20.05 -7.64 -9.54
N LEU A 342 -21.29 -7.79 -10.01
CA LEU A 342 -22.30 -8.68 -9.40
C LEU A 342 -21.93 -10.15 -9.59
N ASP A 343 -21.55 -10.55 -10.82
CA ASP A 343 -21.09 -11.92 -11.09
C ASP A 343 -19.77 -12.21 -10.37
N ALA A 344 -18.85 -11.23 -10.28
CA ALA A 344 -17.60 -11.39 -9.53
C ALA A 344 -17.86 -11.63 -8.04
N LEU A 345 -18.67 -10.79 -7.40
CA LEU A 345 -19.05 -10.96 -6.00
C LEU A 345 -19.81 -12.26 -5.73
N ARG A 346 -20.67 -12.68 -6.67
CA ARG A 346 -21.35 -13.96 -6.60
C ARG A 346 -20.37 -15.14 -6.67
N PHE A 347 -19.43 -15.15 -7.62
CA PHE A 347 -18.42 -16.20 -7.70
C PHE A 347 -17.48 -16.21 -6.48
N LEU A 348 -17.23 -15.06 -5.86
CA LEU A 348 -16.51 -14.96 -4.58
C LEU A 348 -17.34 -15.51 -3.39
N ALA A 349 -18.65 -15.29 -3.37
CA ALA A 349 -19.55 -15.84 -2.34
C ALA A 349 -19.78 -17.35 -2.49
N GLU A 350 -19.61 -17.89 -3.70
CA GLU A 350 -19.71 -19.33 -4.01
C GLU A 350 -18.38 -20.10 -3.78
N ASP A 351 -17.26 -19.44 -3.47
CA ASP A 351 -15.96 -20.08 -3.23
C ASP A 351 -15.73 -20.37 -1.74
N GLU A 352 -15.69 -21.65 -1.36
CA GLU A 352 -15.57 -22.08 0.05
C GLU A 352 -14.28 -21.61 0.74
N ARG A 353 -13.27 -21.16 0.00
CA ARG A 353 -12.01 -20.61 0.52
C ARG A 353 -12.16 -19.16 0.97
N VAL A 354 -13.29 -18.52 0.68
CA VAL A 354 -13.68 -17.22 1.23
C VAL A 354 -14.43 -17.45 2.54
N GLY A 355 -13.82 -17.09 3.67
CA GLY A 355 -14.42 -17.19 5.00
C GLY A 355 -15.50 -16.14 5.25
N THR A 356 -15.25 -14.92 4.80
CA THR A 356 -16.18 -13.78 4.87
C THR A 356 -15.99 -12.92 3.63
N LEU A 357 -17.09 -12.49 3.00
CA LEU A 357 -17.06 -11.56 1.87
C LEU A 357 -17.39 -10.13 2.35
N GLY A 358 -16.61 -9.16 1.92
CA GLY A 358 -16.83 -7.73 2.14
C GLY A 358 -16.55 -6.90 0.90
N LEU A 359 -16.80 -5.61 0.99
CA LEU A 359 -16.63 -4.61 -0.06
C LEU A 359 -15.50 -3.63 0.31
N CYS A 360 -14.99 -2.92 -0.69
CA CYS A 360 -14.10 -1.78 -0.50
C CYS A 360 -14.44 -0.67 -1.50
N ASN A 361 -14.65 0.54 -0.99
CA ASN A 361 -15.03 1.76 -1.72
C ASN A 361 -16.40 1.71 -2.44
N PHE A 362 -17.28 0.74 -2.12
CA PHE A 362 -18.63 0.66 -2.71
C PHE A 362 -19.54 1.76 -2.17
N ASP A 363 -20.12 2.56 -3.06
CA ASP A 363 -21.15 3.55 -2.72
C ASP A 363 -22.50 2.90 -2.39
N THR A 364 -23.44 3.69 -1.88
CA THR A 364 -24.76 3.18 -1.46
C THR A 364 -25.52 2.52 -2.61
N LYS A 365 -25.53 3.12 -3.81
CA LYS A 365 -26.26 2.58 -4.97
C LYS A 365 -25.71 1.20 -5.35
N HIS A 366 -24.39 1.03 -5.36
CA HIS A 366 -23.78 -0.24 -5.75
C HIS A 366 -23.82 -1.28 -4.62
N MET A 367 -23.76 -0.89 -3.34
CA MET A 367 -24.04 -1.82 -2.22
C MET A 367 -25.50 -2.27 -2.21
N ASP A 368 -26.47 -1.36 -2.40
CA ASP A 368 -27.89 -1.68 -2.48
C ASP A 368 -28.17 -2.65 -3.64
N ASN A 369 -27.51 -2.47 -4.79
CA ASN A 369 -27.55 -3.42 -5.90
C ASN A 369 -27.02 -4.81 -5.50
N VAL A 370 -25.86 -4.88 -4.82
CA VAL A 370 -25.27 -6.15 -4.34
C VAL A 370 -26.23 -6.89 -3.40
N ILE A 371 -26.78 -6.19 -2.40
CA ILE A 371 -27.70 -6.76 -1.41
C ILE A 371 -29.03 -7.16 -2.06
N SER A 372 -29.57 -6.34 -2.98
CA SER A 372 -30.83 -6.62 -3.69
C SER A 372 -30.74 -7.82 -4.65
N ASN A 373 -29.53 -8.15 -5.13
CA ASN A 373 -29.26 -9.38 -5.88
C ASN A 373 -29.01 -10.61 -4.98
N GLY A 374 -29.26 -10.49 -3.67
CA GLY A 374 -29.14 -11.60 -2.70
C GLY A 374 -27.69 -11.93 -2.31
N ILE A 375 -26.71 -11.11 -2.69
CA ILE A 375 -25.30 -11.34 -2.39
C ILE A 375 -25.03 -10.91 -0.94
N LYS A 376 -24.66 -11.87 -0.09
CA LYS A 376 -24.39 -11.64 1.33
C LYS A 376 -22.97 -11.07 1.53
N VAL A 377 -22.90 -9.77 1.83
CA VAL A 377 -21.67 -9.08 2.26
C VAL A 377 -21.72 -8.73 3.76
N HIS A 378 -20.55 -8.62 4.38
CA HIS A 378 -20.42 -8.45 5.84
C HIS A 378 -19.73 -7.16 6.30
N SER A 379 -19.06 -6.45 5.39
CA SER A 379 -18.35 -5.20 5.66
C SER A 379 -18.20 -4.38 4.38
N ASN A 380 -17.91 -3.08 4.53
CA ASN A 380 -17.47 -2.19 3.45
C ASN A 380 -16.39 -1.27 4.01
N GLN A 381 -15.20 -1.25 3.41
CA GLN A 381 -14.06 -0.40 3.80
C GLN A 381 -13.97 0.82 2.88
N VAL A 382 -14.07 2.05 3.39
CA VAL A 382 -14.10 3.27 2.54
C VAL A 382 -13.12 4.37 3.03
N GLN A 383 -13.43 5.67 2.89
CA GLN A 383 -12.75 6.77 3.59
C GLN A 383 -13.70 7.51 4.57
N PHE A 384 -13.25 7.78 5.81
CA PHE A 384 -14.01 8.45 6.87
C PHE A 384 -13.10 9.05 7.94
N SER A 385 -13.21 10.36 8.20
CA SER A 385 -12.55 11.02 9.32
C SER A 385 -13.23 12.36 9.63
N LEU A 386 -12.71 13.10 10.61
CA LEU A 386 -13.16 14.46 10.92
C LEU A 386 -13.04 15.41 9.70
N ILE A 387 -12.08 15.16 8.80
CA ILE A 387 -11.87 15.93 7.55
C ILE A 387 -12.52 15.28 6.32
N ASP A 388 -13.27 14.20 6.50
CA ASP A 388 -14.06 13.55 5.46
C ASP A 388 -15.22 12.77 6.10
N SER A 389 -16.35 13.45 6.32
CA SER A 389 -17.53 12.88 6.96
C SER A 389 -18.70 12.67 5.99
N ARG A 390 -18.44 12.59 4.67
CA ARG A 390 -19.43 12.12 3.66
C ARG A 390 -20.12 10.81 4.10
N PRO A 391 -19.39 9.87 4.72
CA PRO A 391 -19.90 8.80 5.57
C PRO A 391 -21.10 9.02 6.48
N VAL A 392 -21.16 10.13 7.22
CA VAL A 392 -22.26 10.39 8.17
C VAL A 392 -23.55 10.69 7.40
N VAL A 393 -23.44 11.07 6.13
CA VAL A 393 -24.58 11.18 5.21
C VAL A 393 -24.99 9.79 4.70
N ARG A 394 -24.05 8.89 4.34
CA ARG A 394 -24.38 7.51 3.88
C ARG A 394 -23.43 6.31 4.24
N MET A 395 -22.07 6.36 4.16
CA MET A 395 -21.18 5.14 4.28
C MET A 395 -19.73 5.30 4.83
N ALA A 396 -19.21 4.43 5.74
CA ALA A 396 -18.10 4.76 6.70
C ALA A 396 -16.79 3.91 6.80
N THR A 397 -15.81 4.39 7.62
CA THR A 397 -14.33 4.03 7.78
C THR A 397 -13.42 4.62 6.69
N CYS A 398 -12.13 5.08 6.76
CA CYS A 398 -11.17 5.63 7.77
C CYS A 398 -10.25 6.78 7.17
N GLY A 399 -9.29 7.46 7.88
CA GLY A 399 -8.37 8.51 7.29
C GLY A 399 -7.28 9.13 8.24
N GLY A 400 -6.26 9.88 7.74
CA GLY A 400 -5.03 10.17 8.55
C GLY A 400 -4.16 11.44 8.35
N PHE A 401 -4.58 12.60 8.90
CA PHE A 401 -3.71 13.78 9.16
C PHE A 401 -3.71 14.25 10.63
N LEU A 402 -4.51 13.60 11.47
CA LEU A 402 -4.95 14.11 12.76
C LEU A 402 -3.93 13.71 13.85
N ALA A 403 -3.00 14.61 14.19
CA ALA A 403 -1.95 14.40 15.20
C ALA A 403 -1.35 15.73 15.70
N GLU A 404 -0.89 15.79 16.95
CA GLU A 404 -0.43 17.03 17.60
C GLU A 404 0.69 17.78 16.89
N LYS A 405 1.60 17.06 16.21
CA LYS A 405 2.74 17.64 15.48
C LYS A 405 2.35 18.64 14.37
N TRP A 406 1.08 18.67 13.98
CA TRP A 406 0.55 19.62 13.00
C TRP A 406 -0.09 20.87 13.62
N LEU A 407 -0.29 20.89 14.94
CA LEU A 407 -0.91 22.03 15.63
C LEU A 407 0.07 23.22 15.75
N GLY A 408 -0.47 24.43 15.57
CA GLY A 408 0.28 25.68 15.60
C GLY A 408 1.23 25.86 14.41
N GLN A 409 1.19 24.96 13.43
CA GLN A 409 2.06 25.01 12.26
C GLN A 409 1.44 25.82 11.12
N VAL A 410 2.29 26.49 10.35
CA VAL A 410 1.91 27.06 9.05
C VAL A 410 1.45 25.96 8.09
N GLU A 411 0.70 26.31 7.04
CA GLU A 411 0.30 25.33 6.01
C GLU A 411 1.58 24.70 5.41
N PRO A 412 1.72 23.36 5.47
CA PRO A 412 2.98 22.71 5.14
C PRO A 412 3.29 22.88 3.66
N ASP A 413 4.55 23.15 3.33
CA ASP A 413 5.03 23.03 1.96
C ASP A 413 4.87 21.58 1.51
N LEU A 414 3.82 21.31 0.73
CA LEU A 414 3.48 20.01 0.17
C LEU A 414 4.57 19.45 -0.73
N TYR A 415 5.61 20.23 -1.02
CA TYR A 415 6.68 19.91 -1.96
C TYR A 415 7.99 19.58 -1.24
N ALA A 416 8.10 19.87 0.06
CA ALA A 416 9.22 19.44 0.90
C ALA A 416 9.40 17.90 0.89
N GLU A 417 10.66 17.45 1.05
CA GLU A 417 11.03 16.03 1.07
C GLU A 417 10.40 15.27 2.26
N THR A 418 10.14 15.96 3.37
CA THR A 418 9.55 15.41 4.60
C THR A 418 8.08 15.03 4.46
N ILE A 419 7.39 15.51 3.42
CA ILE A 419 5.97 15.24 3.19
C ILE A 419 5.79 13.94 2.39
N THR A 420 5.06 12.98 2.94
CA THR A 420 4.78 11.69 2.26
C THR A 420 3.72 11.85 1.16
N PRO A 421 3.62 10.92 0.18
CA PRO A 421 2.58 10.99 -0.85
C PRO A 421 1.15 11.01 -0.29
N SER A 422 0.86 10.32 0.81
CA SER A 422 -0.48 10.32 1.42
C SER A 422 -0.76 11.60 2.20
N GLN A 423 0.25 12.23 2.79
CA GLN A 423 0.09 13.60 3.32
C GLN A 423 -0.26 14.58 2.20
N ARG A 424 0.28 14.42 0.97
CA ARG A 424 -0.18 15.21 -0.19
C ARG A 424 -1.65 14.91 -0.55
N LYS A 425 -2.10 13.64 -0.56
CA LYS A 425 -3.52 13.28 -0.79
C LYS A 425 -4.46 13.83 0.29
N TYR A 426 -4.17 13.57 1.57
CA TYR A 426 -5.01 14.04 2.67
C TYR A 426 -5.04 15.58 2.78
N HIS A 427 -4.03 16.29 2.28
CA HIS A 427 -4.05 17.76 2.25
C HIS A 427 -5.01 18.31 1.18
N ALA A 428 -5.22 17.58 0.08
CA ALA A 428 -6.28 17.92 -0.86
C ALA A 428 -7.65 17.83 -0.16
N MET A 429 -7.88 16.77 0.64
CA MET A 429 -9.09 16.65 1.45
C MET A 429 -9.24 17.80 2.46
N ILE A 430 -8.19 18.21 3.17
CA ILE A 430 -8.22 19.39 4.07
C ILE A 430 -8.64 20.67 3.32
N ARG A 431 -8.09 20.91 2.12
CA ARG A 431 -8.45 22.08 1.32
C ARG A 431 -9.91 22.03 0.85
N SER A 432 -10.42 20.88 0.42
CA SER A 432 -11.85 20.70 0.08
C SER A 432 -12.76 20.86 1.29
N TRP A 433 -12.33 20.38 2.46
CA TRP A 433 -13.12 20.35 3.70
C TRP A 433 -13.26 21.72 4.39
N GLY A 434 -12.21 22.54 4.41
CA GLY A 434 -12.27 23.84 5.09
C GLY A 434 -11.01 24.69 5.06
N GLY A 435 -9.93 24.20 4.43
CA GLY A 435 -8.63 24.86 4.41
C GLY A 435 -7.86 24.71 5.72
N TRP A 436 -6.58 25.13 5.69
CA TRP A 436 -5.66 24.91 6.82
C TRP A 436 -6.09 25.62 8.10
N THR A 437 -6.70 26.82 8.02
CA THR A 437 -7.14 27.59 9.19
C THR A 437 -8.20 26.85 10.01
N LEU A 438 -9.27 26.35 9.39
CA LEU A 438 -10.30 25.58 10.11
C LEU A 438 -9.74 24.25 10.62
N PHE A 439 -8.75 23.67 9.93
CA PHE A 439 -8.05 22.46 10.37
C PHE A 439 -7.17 22.71 11.60
N GLN A 440 -6.55 23.89 11.74
CA GLN A 440 -5.86 24.28 12.98
C GLN A 440 -6.83 24.46 14.15
N GLU A 441 -8.01 25.04 13.92
CA GLU A 441 -9.07 25.12 14.94
C GLU A 441 -9.54 23.72 15.38
N LEU A 442 -9.73 22.79 14.43
CA LEU A 442 -10.03 21.39 14.72
C LEU A 442 -8.93 20.72 15.56
N LEU A 443 -7.66 20.87 15.17
CA LEU A 443 -6.53 20.29 15.92
C LEU A 443 -6.41 20.85 17.34
N GLN A 444 -6.79 22.11 17.57
CA GLN A 444 -6.80 22.70 18.91
C GLN A 444 -7.92 22.09 19.77
N VAL A 445 -9.15 22.00 19.26
CA VAL A 445 -10.26 21.32 19.95
C VAL A 445 -9.92 19.87 20.29
N LEU A 446 -9.34 19.13 19.32
CA LEU A 446 -8.91 17.76 19.57
C LEU A 446 -7.81 17.66 20.63
N LYS A 447 -6.93 18.66 20.75
CA LYS A 447 -5.89 18.69 21.78
C LYS A 447 -6.47 18.95 23.17
N ASP A 448 -7.45 19.84 23.28
CA ASP A 448 -8.09 20.12 24.57
C ASP A 448 -8.87 18.90 25.09
N ILE A 449 -9.51 18.15 24.17
CA ILE A 449 -10.11 16.84 24.45
C ILE A 449 -9.03 15.79 24.78
N ALA A 450 -7.91 15.76 24.05
CA ALA A 450 -6.82 14.83 24.30
C ALA A 450 -6.19 15.03 25.70
N ALA A 451 -6.02 16.27 26.12
CA ALA A 451 -5.54 16.64 27.45
C ALA A 451 -6.54 16.26 28.56
N LYS A 452 -7.85 16.43 28.31
CA LYS A 452 -8.93 16.02 29.22
C LYS A 452 -8.94 14.50 29.48
N HIS A 453 -8.72 13.69 28.45
CA HIS A 453 -8.73 12.22 28.54
C HIS A 453 -7.34 11.57 28.72
N ASN A 454 -6.26 12.38 28.77
CA ASN A 454 -4.87 11.92 28.86
C ASN A 454 -4.47 10.93 27.73
N VAL A 455 -4.76 11.33 26.49
CA VAL A 455 -4.43 10.61 25.25
C VAL A 455 -3.80 11.56 24.22
N SER A 456 -3.52 11.11 22.97
CA SER A 456 -3.05 12.01 21.90
C SER A 456 -4.19 12.49 21.00
N VAL A 457 -3.97 13.55 20.22
CA VAL A 457 -4.91 14.00 19.16
C VAL A 457 -5.24 12.89 18.15
N SER A 458 -4.26 12.02 17.85
CA SER A 458 -4.45 10.82 17.00
C SER A 458 -5.52 9.91 17.61
N THR A 459 -5.39 9.66 18.92
CA THR A 459 -6.27 8.81 19.71
C THR A 459 -7.71 9.36 19.76
N VAL A 460 -7.89 10.67 19.96
CA VAL A 460 -9.21 11.34 19.95
C VAL A 460 -9.88 11.21 18.57
N ALA A 461 -9.12 11.41 17.49
CA ALA A 461 -9.62 11.28 16.14
C ALA A 461 -10.07 9.86 15.78
N ILE A 462 -9.34 8.84 16.24
CA ILE A 462 -9.72 7.42 16.09
C ILE A 462 -10.98 7.13 16.94
N ARG A 463 -11.03 7.61 18.19
CA ARG A 463 -12.17 7.44 19.10
C ARG A 463 -13.46 8.00 18.52
N TRP A 464 -13.41 9.18 17.89
CA TRP A 464 -14.57 9.78 17.22
C TRP A 464 -15.16 8.87 16.14
N VAL A 465 -14.32 8.18 15.36
CA VAL A 465 -14.78 7.20 14.36
C VAL A 465 -15.32 5.92 15.03
N LEU A 466 -14.71 5.46 16.12
CA LEU A 466 -15.13 4.26 16.87
C LEU A 466 -16.44 4.45 17.67
N ASP A 467 -16.85 5.68 17.98
CA ASP A 467 -18.10 5.93 18.69
C ASP A 467 -19.36 5.76 17.81
N PHE A 468 -19.21 5.65 16.48
CA PHE A 468 -20.34 5.33 15.59
C PHE A 468 -20.67 3.83 15.66
N ALA A 469 -21.91 3.50 16.03
CA ALA A 469 -22.36 2.12 16.22
C ALA A 469 -22.32 1.23 14.95
N TYR A 470 -22.24 1.84 13.76
CA TYR A 470 -22.07 1.13 12.49
C TYR A 470 -20.60 0.88 12.10
N VAL A 471 -19.63 1.42 12.84
CA VAL A 471 -18.20 1.16 12.62
C VAL A 471 -17.78 -0.08 13.40
N GLY A 472 -17.50 -1.17 12.68
CA GLY A 472 -16.95 -2.38 13.30
C GLY A 472 -15.55 -2.14 13.88
N ALA A 473 -14.63 -1.68 13.03
CA ALA A 473 -13.24 -1.40 13.40
C ALA A 473 -12.66 -0.20 12.62
N VAL A 474 -11.59 0.38 13.16
CA VAL A 474 -10.72 1.35 12.46
C VAL A 474 -9.45 0.66 11.98
N ILE A 475 -9.01 0.97 10.76
CA ILE A 475 -7.75 0.48 10.19
C ILE A 475 -6.66 1.56 10.37
N VAL A 476 -5.63 1.25 11.17
CA VAL A 476 -4.46 2.11 11.40
C VAL A 476 -3.26 1.62 10.59
N GLY A 477 -2.62 2.51 9.82
CA GLY A 477 -1.59 2.13 8.85
C GLY A 477 -0.23 1.87 9.49
N ALA A 478 0.30 0.64 9.40
CA ALA A 478 1.55 0.23 10.02
C ALA A 478 2.75 0.25 9.03
N ARG A 479 3.82 0.97 9.39
CA ARG A 479 5.10 0.97 8.65
C ARG A 479 6.02 -0.10 9.24
N MET A 480 5.75 -1.36 8.87
CA MET A 480 6.39 -2.52 9.46
C MET A 480 7.92 -2.47 9.37
N GLY A 481 8.59 -2.71 10.50
CA GLY A 481 10.03 -2.63 10.70
C GLY A 481 10.64 -1.22 10.67
N ILE A 482 9.84 -0.15 10.56
CA ILE A 482 10.29 1.24 10.39
C ILE A 482 9.87 2.16 11.54
N SER A 483 8.63 2.09 12.01
CA SER A 483 8.14 2.96 13.09
C SER A 483 7.05 2.27 13.91
N GLU A 484 7.06 2.51 15.22
CA GLU A 484 6.16 1.87 16.18
C GLU A 484 5.16 2.87 16.77
N HIS A 485 3.89 2.51 16.75
CA HIS A 485 2.75 3.29 17.24
C HIS A 485 1.63 2.42 17.85
N ALA A 486 1.83 1.10 18.00
CA ALA A 486 0.81 0.17 18.52
C ALA A 486 0.20 0.66 19.84
N ASP A 487 1.04 1.10 20.78
CA ASP A 487 0.64 1.53 22.11
C ASP A 487 -0.16 2.86 22.08
N GLU A 488 0.17 3.79 21.17
CA GLU A 488 -0.58 5.06 20.95
C GLU A 488 -1.93 4.81 20.27
N ASN A 489 -1.97 3.88 19.31
CA ASN A 489 -3.21 3.49 18.63
C ASN A 489 -4.17 2.81 19.62
N LEU A 490 -3.70 1.78 20.36
CA LEU A 490 -4.49 0.99 21.30
C LEU A 490 -5.13 1.84 22.41
N ALA A 491 -4.51 2.96 22.79
CA ALA A 491 -5.09 3.94 23.71
C ALA A 491 -6.41 4.57 23.22
N SER A 492 -6.87 4.30 21.98
CA SER A 492 -8.19 4.72 21.50
C SER A 492 -9.32 3.81 21.95
N LEU A 493 -9.04 2.75 22.70
CA LEU A 493 -10.01 1.80 23.23
C LEU A 493 -10.24 2.04 24.73
N GLY A 494 -11.34 1.52 25.27
CA GLY A 494 -11.60 1.50 26.72
C GLY A 494 -12.18 2.80 27.30
N TRP A 495 -12.34 3.84 26.48
CA TRP A 495 -13.02 5.11 26.81
C TRP A 495 -13.95 5.54 25.67
N SER A 496 -14.65 6.65 25.85
CA SER A 496 -15.53 7.26 24.84
C SER A 496 -15.60 8.78 25.04
N LEU A 497 -15.99 9.50 23.98
CA LEU A 497 -16.23 10.94 24.08
C LEU A 497 -17.47 11.20 24.96
N ASP A 498 -17.53 12.32 25.67
CA ASP A 498 -18.78 12.79 26.29
C ASP A 498 -19.57 13.73 25.36
N GLU A 499 -20.69 14.27 25.84
CA GLU A 499 -21.55 15.19 25.07
C GLU A 499 -20.81 16.49 24.73
N SER A 500 -20.06 17.03 25.70
CA SER A 500 -19.28 18.27 25.53
C SER A 500 -18.12 18.10 24.55
N ASP A 501 -17.47 16.92 24.52
CA ASP A 501 -16.44 16.59 23.53
C ASP A 501 -17.01 16.54 22.11
N ARG A 502 -18.17 15.89 21.94
CA ARG A 502 -18.85 15.76 20.64
C ARG A 502 -19.33 17.11 20.14
N ASP A 503 -19.95 17.93 20.99
CA ASP A 503 -20.41 19.27 20.64
C ASP A 503 -19.25 20.18 20.22
N SER A 504 -18.14 20.14 20.97
CA SER A 504 -16.94 20.95 20.67
C SER A 504 -16.35 20.61 19.30
N ILE A 505 -16.30 19.31 18.95
CA ILE A 505 -15.90 18.85 17.61
C ILE A 505 -16.91 19.31 16.56
N GLU A 506 -18.20 19.08 16.80
CA GLU A 506 -19.29 19.32 15.85
C GLU A 506 -19.47 20.82 15.52
N GLU A 507 -19.20 21.75 16.44
CA GLU A 507 -19.17 23.19 16.14
C GLU A 507 -18.07 23.58 15.12
N VAL A 508 -16.95 22.84 15.07
CA VAL A 508 -15.95 22.99 14.00
C VAL A 508 -16.44 22.31 12.72
N LEU A 509 -17.02 21.11 12.81
CA LEU A 509 -17.51 20.38 11.63
C LEU A 509 -18.67 21.10 10.92
N LYS A 510 -19.55 21.80 11.64
CA LYS A 510 -20.64 22.64 11.09
C LYS A 510 -20.12 23.78 10.21
N ARG A 511 -18.90 24.25 10.44
CA ARG A 511 -18.23 25.32 9.66
C ARG A 511 -17.45 24.79 8.46
N SER A 512 -17.39 23.47 8.29
CA SER A 512 -16.73 22.80 7.16
C SER A 512 -17.67 22.59 5.98
N LYS A 513 -17.08 22.40 4.80
CA LYS A 513 -17.74 22.04 3.53
C LYS A 513 -18.17 20.57 3.45
N ARG A 514 -18.27 19.85 4.58
CA ARG A 514 -18.55 18.39 4.61
C ARG A 514 -19.81 17.94 3.85
N LEU A 515 -20.79 18.83 3.66
CA LEU A 515 -21.99 18.57 2.85
C LEU A 515 -21.74 18.83 1.36
N GLU A 516 -21.09 19.95 1.01
CA GLU A 516 -20.65 20.22 -0.38
C GLU A 516 -19.76 19.09 -0.91
N MET A 517 -18.83 18.59 -0.09
CA MET A 517 -18.00 17.42 -0.43
C MET A 517 -18.81 16.16 -0.74
N PHE A 518 -19.98 15.98 -0.11
CA PHE A 518 -20.87 14.85 -0.39
C PHE A 518 -21.67 15.07 -1.69
N GLU A 519 -22.07 16.30 -1.96
CA GLU A 519 -22.76 16.68 -3.19
C GLU A 519 -21.82 16.59 -4.42
N ASP A 520 -20.56 17.01 -4.27
CA ASP A 520 -19.53 16.96 -5.32
C ASP A 520 -18.90 15.57 -5.53
N MET A 521 -18.65 14.82 -4.45
CA MET A 521 -17.85 13.58 -4.49
C MET A 521 -18.65 12.29 -4.20
N GLY A 522 -19.96 12.40 -3.96
CA GLY A 522 -20.78 11.28 -3.49
C GLY A 522 -20.51 10.90 -2.03
N ASP A 523 -20.96 9.72 -1.62
CA ASP A 523 -20.78 9.20 -0.26
C ASP A 523 -19.38 8.65 0.00
N CYS A 524 -18.83 7.84 -0.91
CA CYS A 524 -17.49 7.28 -0.75
C CYS A 524 -16.83 6.77 -2.05
N GLY A 525 -15.50 6.60 -2.00
CA GLY A 525 -14.74 5.81 -2.97
C GLY A 525 -14.48 6.46 -4.32
N GLY A 526 -15.19 7.55 -4.67
CA GLY A 526 -14.99 8.31 -5.90
C GLY A 526 -13.61 8.99 -5.99
N GLU A 527 -12.87 9.02 -4.89
CA GLU A 527 -11.49 9.48 -4.77
C GLU A 527 -10.44 8.35 -4.71
N TYR A 528 -10.87 7.10 -4.91
CA TYR A 528 -10.01 5.91 -5.03
C TYR A 528 -10.24 5.12 -6.33
N ARG A 529 -11.35 5.41 -7.03
CA ARG A 529 -11.53 5.19 -8.46
C ARG A 529 -10.89 6.36 -9.22
#